data_AF-A0A520IHH4-F1
#
_entry.id   AF-A0A520IHH4-F1
#
_cell.length_a   1.000
_cell.length_b   1.000
_cell.length_c   1.000
_cell.angle_alpha   90.00
_cell.angle_beta   90.00
_cell.angle_gamma   90.00
#
_symmetry.space_group_name_H-M   'P 1'
#
loop_
_entity.id
_entity.type
_entity.pdbx_description
1 polymer ?
#
loop_
_entity_poly.entity_id
_entity_poly.type
_entity_poly.pdbx_seq_one_letter_code
_entity_poly.pdbx_strand_id
1 'polypeptide(L)' 'QVLSINMNNDASRLYKEVWIGLGGTHSAVYATEVSLEEYLAYTTEETEKMEVMQLAAELDGNVELAIKHIAMQRRDNSNQ' A
#
# COMPACT_ATOMS: atom_id res chain seq x y z
N GLN A 1 -2.82 -21.77 10.15
CA GLN A 1 -2.37 -21.09 11.40
C GLN A 1 -2.40 -19.60 11.11
N VAL A 2 -3.12 -18.82 11.93
CA VAL A 2 -3.13 -17.34 11.83
C VAL A 2 -2.11 -16.81 12.83
N LEU A 3 -1.15 -16.01 12.36
CA LEU A 3 -0.03 -15.54 13.17
C LEU A 3 -0.40 -14.31 14.01
N SER A 4 -1.31 -13.48 13.50
CA SER A 4 -1.87 -12.32 14.20
C SER A 4 -3.21 -11.91 13.57
N ILE A 5 -4.14 -11.39 14.37
CA ILE A 5 -5.36 -10.70 13.91
C ILE A 5 -5.32 -9.31 14.54
N ASN A 6 -5.16 -8.27 13.73
CA ASN A 6 -5.27 -6.89 14.20
C ASN A 6 -6.74 -6.46 14.16
N MET A 7 -7.27 -6.00 15.30
CA MET A 7 -8.63 -5.46 15.41
C MET A 7 -8.63 -3.93 15.51
N ASN A 8 -7.46 -3.30 15.54
CA ASN A 8 -7.29 -1.86 15.72
C ASN A 8 -6.94 -1.19 14.38
N ASN A 9 -7.66 -1.56 13.32
CA ASN A 9 -7.42 -0.99 12.00
C ASN A 9 -8.08 0.39 11.92
N ASP A 10 -7.31 1.38 11.50
CA ASP A 10 -7.78 2.75 11.31
C ASP A 10 -8.07 2.98 9.83
N ALA A 11 -9.35 3.00 9.47
CA ALA A 11 -9.80 3.19 8.09
C ALA A 11 -9.47 4.57 7.51
N SER A 12 -9.07 5.54 8.35
CA SER A 12 -8.70 6.89 7.89
C SER A 12 -7.24 6.99 7.43
N ARG A 13 -6.43 5.95 7.64
CA ARG A 13 -4.99 5.96 7.37
C ARG A 13 -4.61 4.88 6.36
N LEU A 14 -3.66 5.20 5.48
CA LEU A 14 -3.05 4.25 4.56
C LEU A 14 -1.71 3.77 5.14
N TYR A 15 -1.66 2.52 5.56
CA TYR A 15 -0.44 1.90 6.09
C TYR A 15 -0.42 0.41 5.78
N LYS A 16 0.78 -0.17 5.77
CA LYS A 16 0.96 -1.62 5.77
C LYS A 16 1.19 -2.10 7.20
N GLU A 17 0.90 -3.36 7.46
CA GLU A 17 1.15 -3.98 8.75
C GLU A 17 2.42 -4.83 8.71
N VAL A 18 3.31 -4.63 9.69
CA VAL A 18 4.50 -5.45 9.86
C VAL A 18 4.43 -6.10 11.23
N TRP A 19 4.47 -7.44 11.24
CA TRP A 19 4.59 -8.22 12.47
C TRP A 19 6.07 -8.38 12.84
N ILE A 20 6.41 -8.07 14.09
CA ILE A 20 7.77 -8.21 14.62
C ILE A 20 7.72 -9.05 15.90
N GLY A 21 8.44 -10.17 15.88
CA GLY A 21 8.67 -11.03 17.04
C GLY A 21 10.10 -10.94 17.56
N LEU A 22 10.29 -10.58 18.82
CA LEU A 22 11.59 -10.57 19.51
C LEU A 22 11.66 -11.76 20.47
N GLY A 23 12.37 -12.81 20.05
CA GLY A 23 12.71 -13.95 20.91
C GLY A 23 11.53 -14.72 21.51
N GLY A 24 10.32 -14.59 20.93
CA GLY A 24 9.10 -15.25 21.41
C GLY A 24 8.46 -14.63 22.66
N THR A 25 9.11 -13.66 23.31
CA THR A 25 8.59 -12.97 24.51
C THR A 25 7.87 -11.67 24.20
N HIS A 26 8.24 -11.02 23.09
CA HIS A 26 7.59 -9.79 22.64
C HIS A 26 7.15 -9.96 21.19
N SER A 27 5.87 -9.71 20.92
CA SER A 27 5.27 -9.83 19.60
C SER A 27 4.27 -8.70 19.43
N ALA A 28 4.49 -7.86 18.42
CA ALA A 28 3.62 -6.73 18.12
C ALA A 28 3.45 -6.56 16.61
N VAL A 29 2.33 -5.94 16.23
CA VAL A 29 2.05 -5.51 14.86
C VAL A 29 2.18 -4.00 14.82
N TYR A 30 2.92 -3.50 13.85
CA TYR A 30 3.17 -2.07 13.66
C TYR A 30 2.56 -1.60 12.34
N ALA A 31 1.89 -0.44 12.39
CA ALA A 31 1.48 0.29 11.20
C ALA A 31 2.70 1.00 10.61
N THR A 32 3.05 0.66 9.37
CA THR A 32 4.14 1.29 8.62
C THR A 32 3.54 2.13 7.51
N GLU A 33 3.70 3.44 7.64
CA GLU A 33 3.36 4.41 6.60
C GLU A 33 4.53 4.49 5.62
N VAL A 34 4.22 4.37 4.34
CA VAL A 34 5.19 4.35 3.25
C VAL A 34 4.79 5.37 2.19
N SER A 35 5.69 5.62 1.25
CA SER A 35 5.33 6.43 0.06
C SER A 35 4.14 5.81 -0.66
N LEU A 36 3.34 6.65 -1.32
CA LEU A 36 2.18 6.19 -2.08
C LEU A 36 2.60 5.25 -3.22
N GLU A 37 3.78 5.48 -3.79
CA GLU A 37 4.40 4.62 -4.79
C GLU A 37 4.65 3.21 -4.26
N GLU A 38 5.29 3.09 -3.09
CA GLU A 38 5.53 1.79 -2.45
C GLU A 38 4.21 1.11 -2.04
N TYR A 39 3.27 1.90 -1.53
CA TYR A 39 1.95 1.41 -1.19
C TYR A 39 1.28 0.74 -2.41
N LEU A 40 1.22 1.45 -3.55
CA LEU A 40 0.61 0.98 -4.81
C LEU A 40 1.38 -0.19 -5.44
N ALA A 41 2.71 -0.19 -5.36
CA ALA A 41 3.53 -1.28 -5.88
C ALA A 41 3.20 -2.63 -5.24
N TYR A 42 2.80 -2.60 -3.96
CA TYR A 42 2.44 -3.78 -3.18
C TYR A 42 1.00 -3.75 -2.68
N THR A 43 0.09 -3.09 -3.38
CA THR A 43 -1.32 -3.08 -2.98
C THR A 43 -1.94 -4.45 -3.20
N THR A 44 -2.77 -4.88 -2.25
CA THR A 44 -3.64 -6.06 -2.39
C THR A 44 -5.07 -5.69 -2.74
N GLU A 45 -5.39 -4.39 -2.73
CA GLU A 45 -6.71 -3.89 -3.07
C GLU A 45 -6.93 -4.04 -4.57
N GLU A 46 -7.96 -4.81 -4.95
CA GLU A 46 -8.22 -5.15 -6.35
C GLU A 46 -8.40 -3.92 -7.22
N THR A 47 -9.15 -2.93 -6.73
CA THR A 47 -9.45 -1.70 -7.47
C THR A 47 -8.19 -0.91 -7.81
N GLU A 48 -7.27 -0.76 -6.84
CA GLU A 48 -6.00 -0.07 -7.02
C GLU A 48 -5.07 -0.84 -7.95
N LYS A 49 -5.04 -2.16 -7.82
CA LYS A 49 -4.26 -3.02 -8.71
C LYS A 49 -4.74 -2.90 -10.15
N MET A 50 -6.06 -2.92 -10.36
CA MET A 50 -6.64 -2.77 -11.70
C MET A 50 -6.35 -1.38 -12.30
N GLU A 51 -6.41 -0.31 -11.49
CA GLU A 51 -6.03 1.04 -11.91
C GLU A 51 -4.57 1.10 -12.40
N VAL A 52 -3.63 0.57 -11.62
CA VAL A 52 -2.20 0.51 -11.99
C VAL A 52 -2.01 -0.30 -13.27
N MET A 53 -2.62 -1.48 -13.37
CA MET A 53 -2.46 -2.36 -14.53
C MET A 53 -3.06 -1.78 -15.80
N GLN A 54 -4.19 -1.07 -15.69
CA GLN A 54 -4.82 -0.39 -16.83
C GLN A 54 -3.92 0.72 -17.36
N LEU A 55 -3.44 1.61 -16.50
CA LEU A 55 -2.55 2.69 -16.91
C LEU A 55 -1.21 2.14 -17.43
N ALA A 56 -0.69 1.07 -16.83
CA ALA A 56 0.52 0.41 -17.33
C ALA A 56 0.32 -0.13 -18.75
N ALA A 57 -0.85 -0.69 -19.09
CA ALA A 57 -1.15 -1.16 -20.44
C ALA A 57 -1.16 -0.02 -21.47
N GLU A 58 -1.59 1.18 -21.09
CA GLU A 58 -1.52 2.39 -21.92
C GLU A 58 -0.08 2.91 -22.09
N LEU A 59 0.81 2.58 -21.14
CA LEU A 59 2.21 2.99 -21.09
C LEU A 59 3.18 1.87 -21.54
N ASP A 60 2.79 1.06 -22.53
CA ASP A 60 3.61 -0.03 -23.08
C ASP A 60 4.06 -1.07 -22.03
N GLY A 61 3.20 -1.32 -21.03
CA GLY A 61 3.48 -2.23 -19.93
C GLY A 61 4.35 -1.64 -18.81
N ASN A 62 4.64 -0.33 -18.82
CA ASN A 62 5.48 0.29 -17.81
C ASN A 62 4.73 0.55 -16.49
N VAL A 63 4.77 -0.44 -15.60
CA VAL A 63 4.12 -0.39 -14.27
C VAL A 63 4.73 0.68 -13.37
N GLU A 64 6.04 0.88 -13.40
CA GLU A 64 6.71 1.88 -12.56
C GLU A 64 6.22 3.30 -12.91
N LEU A 65 6.12 3.60 -14.20
CA LEU A 65 5.63 4.88 -14.68
C LEU A 65 4.15 5.07 -14.32
N ALA A 66 3.32 4.03 -14.50
CA ALA A 66 1.91 4.07 -14.09
C ALA A 66 1.75 4.41 -12.61
N ILE A 67 2.50 3.73 -11.72
CA ILE A 67 2.49 3.99 -10.28
C ILE A 67 2.87 5.45 -9.98
N LYS A 68 3.94 5.97 -10.61
CA LYS A 68 4.38 7.36 -10.44
C LYS A 68 3.29 8.36 -10.84
N HIS A 69 2.63 8.13 -11.97
CA HIS A 69 1.54 9.00 -12.45
C HIS A 69 0.36 9.00 -11.48
N ILE A 70 -0.12 7.83 -11.05
CA ILE A 70 -1.24 7.71 -10.10
C ILE A 70 -0.87 8.36 -8.76
N ALA A 71 0.34 8.11 -8.26
CA ALA A 71 0.79 8.66 -6.99
C ALA A 71 0.92 10.19 -7.03
N MET A 72 1.27 10.77 -8.18
CA MET A 72 1.31 12.22 -8.36
C MET A 72 -0.11 12.81 -8.40
N GLN A 73 -1.01 12.22 -9.18
CA GLN A 73 -2.41 12.67 -9.28
C GLN A 73 -3.14 12.66 -7.93
N ARG A 74 -3.00 11.58 -7.15
CA ARG A 74 -3.61 11.50 -5.80
C ARG A 74 -3.06 12.59 -4.86
N ARG A 75 -1.77 12.94 -4.96
CA ARG A 75 -1.17 14.04 -4.18
C ARG A 75 -1.71 15.40 -4.58
N ASP A 76 -1.84 15.67 -5.88
CA ASP A 76 -2.37 16.93 -6.39
C ASP A 76 -3.83 17.13 -5.96
N ASN A 77 -4.65 16.07 -6.01
CA ASN A 77 -6.03 16.09 -5.54
C ASN A 77 -6.15 16.28 -4.02
N SER A 78 -5.15 15.87 -3.23
CA SER A 78 -5.15 16.07 -1.77
C SER A 78 -4.78 17.49 -1.36
N ASN A 79 -4.12 18.23 -2.26
CA ASN A 79 -3.67 19.60 -2.03
C ASN A 79 -4.66 20.66 -2.55
N GLN A 80 -5.76 20.23 -3.18
CA GLN A 80 -6.90 21.07 -3.58
C GLN A 80 -7.98 21.08 -2.50
#